data_AF-A0A0F9AHB1-F1
#
_entry.id   AF-A0A0F9AHB1-F1
#
_cell.length_a   1.000
_cell.length_b   1.000
_cell.length_c   1.000
_cell.angle_alpha   90.00
_cell.angle_beta   90.00
_cell.angle_gamma   90.00
#
_symmetry.space_group_name_H-M   'P 1'
#
loop_
_entity.id
_entity.type
_entity.pdbx_description
1 polymer ?
#
loop_
_entity_poly.entity_id
_entity_poly.type
_entity_poly.pdbx_seq_one_letter_code
_entity_poly.pdbx_strand_id
1 'polypeptide(L)'
;VDEKEMKTLKKKEKKENIRLACSTSIMGDVLVFVPEATRTGKQIVSKAAGKIKVKIKPAVKKYYVELPPPSLEDPYGDLERVCDALAKAHGLKKVSIDYRALQVLPDVLRTGDWKVTVTVWQNHEIIRVEAGRVETNVGLAVDIGTTTVAGYLTDLNTGEVLATESMMNPQVSYGEDVMSRITYCMLNEEDGLKELQETIVEGLNTIAKNAAKRVDLAPEDISEMTIVGNTAMHHILLGINPEYIGLAPFAPALHNSVDIKAERFGIQILPSGNIHILPIEAGFVGADNVGCLIADTPHKRKKMTLLIDIGTNGELILGNKDKLISCSCATGPALEGAQIEFGIRAAPGAIENLRVDKKTLEPTFKVIGNDKWSDGQTDMQAKGICGSGIVDAIAEMFKAGIIKKNGRIDTELKSPRIRMAGKLPEYVIAWKHETAIDEDIVINQKDVRA
;
A
#
# COMPACT_ATOMS: atom_id res chain seq x y z
N VAL A 1 -26.91 -14.73 -19.00
CA VAL A 1 -27.11 -14.48 -17.55
C VAL A 1 -27.99 -15.61 -17.05
N ASP A 2 -27.45 -16.44 -16.17
CA ASP A 2 -28.13 -17.60 -15.59
C ASP A 2 -29.30 -17.14 -14.68
N GLU A 3 -30.41 -17.88 -14.64
CA GLU A 3 -31.53 -17.64 -13.70
C GLU A 3 -31.06 -17.64 -12.24
N LYS A 4 -30.00 -18.42 -11.95
CA LYS A 4 -29.38 -18.50 -10.63
C LYS A 4 -28.74 -17.17 -10.20
N GLU A 5 -27.99 -16.52 -11.11
CA GLU A 5 -27.42 -15.19 -10.87
C GLU A 5 -28.50 -14.13 -10.68
N MET A 6 -29.62 -14.27 -11.40
CA MET A 6 -30.72 -13.33 -11.30
C MET A 6 -31.36 -13.30 -9.92
N LYS A 7 -31.42 -14.46 -9.24
CA LYS A 7 -31.97 -14.60 -7.89
C LYS A 7 -30.99 -14.26 -6.77
N THR A 8 -29.69 -14.51 -6.97
CA THR A 8 -28.68 -14.38 -5.91
C THR A 8 -28.02 -12.99 -5.83
N LEU A 9 -27.73 -12.36 -6.97
CA LEU A 9 -26.98 -11.09 -7.00
C LEU A 9 -27.90 -9.86 -6.85
N LYS A 10 -27.50 -8.92 -6.00
CA LYS A 10 -28.17 -7.62 -5.82
C LYS A 10 -28.03 -6.77 -7.08
N LYS A 11 -28.95 -5.82 -7.27
CA LYS A 11 -28.93 -4.87 -8.42
C LYS A 11 -27.60 -4.12 -8.55
N LYS A 12 -26.98 -3.75 -7.42
CA LYS A 12 -25.69 -3.06 -7.38
C LYS A 12 -24.54 -3.97 -7.88
N GLU A 13 -24.47 -5.20 -7.40
CA GLU A 13 -23.45 -6.19 -7.77
C GLU A 13 -23.51 -6.54 -9.27
N LYS A 14 -24.72 -6.64 -9.83
CA LYS A 14 -24.92 -6.83 -11.28
C LYS A 14 -24.40 -5.64 -12.09
N LYS A 15 -24.60 -4.41 -11.59
CA LYS A 15 -24.12 -3.16 -12.22
C LYS A 15 -22.60 -3.05 -12.16
N GLU A 16 -21.98 -3.62 -11.14
CA GLU A 16 -20.53 -3.73 -10.95
C GLU A 16 -19.93 -4.97 -11.64
N ASN A 17 -20.68 -5.65 -12.52
CA ASN A 17 -20.25 -6.85 -13.26
C ASN A 17 -19.80 -8.04 -12.40
N ILE A 18 -20.23 -8.12 -11.14
CA ILE A 18 -20.00 -9.32 -10.32
C ILE A 18 -20.76 -10.52 -10.92
N ARG A 19 -20.12 -11.69 -10.90
CA ARG A 19 -20.65 -12.96 -11.41
C ARG A 19 -20.44 -14.08 -10.40
N LEU A 20 -21.33 -15.08 -10.41
CA LEU A 20 -21.12 -16.28 -9.60
C LEU A 20 -20.12 -17.19 -10.32
N ALA A 21 -18.92 -17.33 -9.76
CA ALA A 21 -17.83 -18.10 -10.38
C ALA A 21 -18.23 -19.54 -10.72
N CYS A 22 -19.03 -20.18 -9.86
CA CYS A 22 -19.51 -21.56 -10.06
C CYS A 22 -20.65 -21.70 -11.09
N SER A 23 -21.14 -20.61 -11.67
CA SER A 23 -22.28 -20.60 -12.58
C SER A 23 -22.02 -19.76 -13.84
N THR A 24 -20.76 -19.38 -14.08
CA THR A 24 -20.34 -18.56 -15.21
C THR A 24 -19.34 -19.32 -16.08
N SER A 25 -19.62 -19.39 -17.38
CA SER A 25 -18.70 -19.94 -18.37
C SER A 25 -17.96 -18.82 -19.09
N ILE A 26 -16.66 -19.00 -19.28
CA ILE A 26 -15.81 -18.07 -20.03
C ILE A 26 -15.89 -18.43 -21.52
N MET A 27 -16.35 -17.49 -22.35
CA MET A 27 -16.62 -17.70 -23.79
C MET A 27 -15.65 -16.91 -24.70
N GLY A 28 -14.62 -16.31 -24.13
CA GLY A 28 -13.63 -15.48 -24.79
C GLY A 28 -12.62 -14.96 -23.77
N ASP A 29 -11.76 -14.02 -24.17
CA ASP A 29 -10.78 -13.43 -23.26
C ASP A 29 -11.48 -12.57 -22.21
N VAL A 30 -11.14 -12.82 -20.94
CA VAL A 30 -11.74 -12.12 -19.80
C VAL A 30 -10.69 -11.80 -18.76
N LEU A 31 -10.81 -10.62 -18.18
CA LEU A 31 -10.09 -10.23 -16.98
C LEU A 31 -10.95 -10.55 -15.76
N VAL A 32 -10.48 -11.42 -14.87
CA VAL A 32 -11.24 -11.84 -13.68
C VAL A 32 -10.63 -11.21 -12.44
N PHE A 33 -11.41 -10.36 -11.76
CA PHE A 33 -11.08 -9.86 -10.44
C PHE A 33 -11.88 -10.60 -9.37
N VAL A 34 -11.19 -11.20 -8.40
CA VAL A 34 -11.84 -11.88 -7.25
C VAL A 34 -12.08 -10.86 -6.13
N PRO A 35 -13.33 -10.51 -5.77
CA PRO A 35 -13.61 -9.50 -4.76
C PRO A 35 -13.06 -9.88 -3.37
N GLU A 36 -12.53 -8.90 -2.63
CA GLU A 36 -12.07 -9.12 -1.26
C GLU A 36 -13.17 -9.68 -0.34
N ALA A 37 -14.42 -9.26 -0.53
CA ALA A 37 -15.56 -9.74 0.25
C ALA A 37 -15.83 -11.25 0.08
N THR A 38 -15.37 -11.85 -1.01
CA THR A 38 -15.47 -13.30 -1.28
C THR A 38 -14.22 -14.07 -0.85
N ARG A 39 -13.17 -13.37 -0.45
CA ARG A 39 -11.95 -13.97 0.10
C ARG A 39 -12.14 -14.16 1.60
N THR A 40 -11.79 -15.33 2.11
CA THR A 40 -11.95 -15.69 3.52
C THR A 40 -11.02 -14.86 4.40
N GLY A 41 -11.54 -13.77 4.97
CA GLY A 41 -10.88 -12.95 6.00
C GLY A 41 -10.61 -11.51 5.53
N LYS A 42 -10.92 -10.51 6.37
CA LYS A 42 -10.38 -9.15 6.18
C LYS A 42 -8.86 -9.24 6.29
N GLN A 43 -8.14 -8.73 5.29
CA GLN A 43 -6.69 -8.57 5.40
C GLN A 43 -6.39 -7.67 6.60
N ILE A 44 -5.64 -8.20 7.55
CA ILE A 44 -5.14 -7.42 8.67
C ILE A 44 -3.80 -6.84 8.22
N VAL A 45 -3.84 -5.72 7.50
CA VAL A 45 -2.66 -4.83 7.46
C VAL A 45 -2.70 -4.00 8.73
N SER A 46 -2.48 -4.67 9.87
CA SER A 46 -2.34 -4.01 11.17
C SER A 46 -0.87 -3.99 11.55
N LYS A 47 -0.14 -3.05 10.97
CA LYS A 47 0.95 -2.43 11.70
C LYS A 47 0.57 -0.97 11.82
N ALA A 48 0.06 -0.60 12.99
CA ALA A 48 -0.10 0.80 13.35
C ALA A 48 1.23 1.52 13.05
N ALA A 49 1.16 2.72 12.47
CA ALA A 49 2.35 3.50 12.17
C ALA A 49 3.22 3.62 13.44
N GLY A 50 4.51 3.30 13.31
CA GLY A 50 5.46 3.45 14.41
C GLY A 50 5.55 4.92 14.83
N LYS A 51 5.71 5.19 16.12
CA LYS A 51 5.90 6.56 16.63
C LYS A 51 7.32 7.05 16.33
N ILE A 52 7.55 7.56 15.12
CA ILE A 52 8.80 8.28 14.79
C ILE A 52 8.64 9.73 15.25
N LYS A 53 9.52 10.20 16.13
CA LYS A 53 9.54 11.62 16.52
C LYS A 53 10.16 12.43 15.38
N VAL A 54 9.32 13.16 14.65
CA VAL A 54 9.74 14.10 13.61
C VAL A 54 9.40 15.53 14.02
N LYS A 55 10.23 16.49 13.61
CA LYS A 55 9.89 17.91 13.72
C LYS A 55 8.84 18.23 12.66
N ILE A 56 7.64 18.58 13.09
CA ILE A 56 6.53 18.88 12.17
C ILE A 56 6.85 20.14 11.36
N LYS A 57 6.95 19.96 10.05
CA LYS A 57 7.19 21.01 9.06
C LYS A 57 6.51 20.60 7.75
N PRO A 58 5.16 20.59 7.71
CA PRO A 58 4.42 20.17 6.53
C PRO A 58 4.68 21.13 5.37
N ALA A 59 4.57 20.63 4.14
CA ALA A 59 4.64 21.46 2.94
C ALA A 59 3.38 22.32 2.79
N VAL A 60 2.21 21.81 3.18
CA VAL A 60 0.97 22.57 3.25
C VAL A 60 0.71 23.12 4.65
N LYS A 61 0.41 24.42 4.75
CA LYS A 61 0.08 25.11 6.00
C LYS A 61 -1.16 25.99 5.85
N LYS A 62 -1.91 26.15 6.94
CA LYS A 62 -3.03 27.08 7.02
C LYS A 62 -2.62 28.35 7.75
N TYR A 63 -3.05 29.49 7.21
CA TYR A 63 -2.79 30.82 7.76
C TYR A 63 -4.10 31.58 7.90
N TYR A 64 -4.47 31.90 9.14
CA TYR A 64 -5.59 32.79 9.42
C TYR A 64 -5.13 34.25 9.27
N VAL A 65 -5.92 35.06 8.57
CA VAL A 65 -5.68 36.49 8.36
C VAL A 65 -6.99 37.28 8.47
N GLU A 66 -6.86 38.51 8.95
CA GLU A 66 -7.94 39.50 8.96
C GLU A 66 -7.50 40.66 8.07
N LEU A 67 -8.40 41.10 7.21
CA LEU A 67 -8.13 42.19 6.26
C LEU A 67 -9.22 43.27 6.36
N PRO A 68 -8.90 44.53 6.04
CA PRO A 68 -9.91 45.58 5.95
C PRO A 68 -10.76 45.43 4.68
N PRO A 69 -12.07 45.73 4.72
CA PRO A 69 -12.89 45.84 3.52
C PRO A 69 -12.35 46.91 2.57
N PRO A 70 -12.59 46.79 1.25
CA PRO A 70 -12.25 47.83 0.29
C PRO A 70 -13.01 49.11 0.58
N SER A 71 -12.36 50.25 0.32
CA SER A 71 -12.91 51.59 0.49
C SER A 71 -12.59 52.44 -0.75
N LEU A 72 -13.11 53.67 -0.81
CA LEU A 72 -12.76 54.58 -1.90
C LEU A 72 -11.28 54.99 -1.84
N GLU A 73 -10.71 55.06 -0.64
CA GLU A 73 -9.31 55.40 -0.37
C GLU A 73 -8.36 54.21 -0.59
N ASP A 74 -8.89 52.99 -0.57
CA ASP A 74 -8.16 51.75 -0.78
C ASP A 74 -9.00 50.82 -1.70
N PRO A 75 -8.88 50.97 -3.04
CA PRO A 75 -9.63 50.18 -4.02
C PRO A 75 -8.86 48.95 -4.53
N TYR A 76 -7.78 48.51 -3.87
CA TYR A 76 -7.00 47.35 -4.30
C TYR A 76 -7.82 46.05 -4.32
N GLY A 77 -7.42 45.13 -5.21
CA GLY A 77 -8.08 43.85 -5.42
C GLY A 77 -7.98 42.90 -4.23
N ASP A 78 -8.88 41.92 -4.22
CA ASP A 78 -9.04 40.97 -3.12
C ASP A 78 -7.77 40.11 -2.93
N LEU A 79 -7.06 39.74 -4.00
CA LEU A 79 -5.80 38.99 -3.92
C LEU A 79 -4.68 39.83 -3.31
N GLU A 80 -4.52 41.08 -3.75
CA GLU A 80 -3.52 41.99 -3.21
C GLU A 80 -3.72 42.18 -1.69
N ARG A 81 -4.97 42.35 -1.24
CA ARG A 81 -5.30 42.44 0.20
C ARG A 81 -4.87 41.20 0.97
N VAL A 82 -5.16 40.01 0.46
CA VAL A 82 -4.78 38.75 1.09
C VAL A 82 -3.25 38.60 1.15
N CYS A 83 -2.56 38.88 0.04
CA CYS A 83 -1.10 38.84 -0.02
C CYS A 83 -0.45 39.81 0.98
N ASP A 84 -0.97 41.03 1.09
CA ASP A 84 -0.51 42.02 2.06
C ASP A 84 -0.76 41.58 3.51
N ALA A 85 -1.93 41.02 3.79
CA ALA A 85 -2.26 40.49 5.12
C ALA A 85 -1.34 39.32 5.51
N LEU A 86 -1.06 38.40 4.58
CA LEU A 86 -0.12 37.30 4.78
C LEU A 86 1.31 37.77 5.00
N ALA A 87 1.76 38.78 4.24
CA ALA A 87 3.07 39.36 4.40
C ALA A 87 3.23 40.04 5.77
N LYS A 88 2.22 40.78 6.24
CA LYS A 88 2.22 41.48 7.52
C LYS A 88 2.13 40.51 8.71
N ALA A 89 1.20 39.55 8.68
CA ALA A 89 0.94 38.67 9.81
C ALA A 89 1.92 37.50 9.93
N HIS A 90 2.36 36.94 8.79
CA HIS A 90 3.10 35.67 8.75
C HIS A 90 4.44 35.75 8.02
N GLY A 91 4.80 36.93 7.48
CA GLY A 91 6.07 37.13 6.76
C GLY A 91 6.15 36.45 5.40
N LEU A 92 5.03 35.95 4.86
CA LEU A 92 4.97 35.30 3.55
C LEU A 92 4.99 36.35 2.45
N LYS A 93 6.07 36.37 1.66
CA LYS A 93 6.25 37.31 0.54
C LYS A 93 6.18 36.56 -0.79
N LYS A 94 5.61 37.20 -1.81
CA LYS A 94 5.49 36.65 -3.18
C LYS A 94 4.70 35.33 -3.23
N VAL A 95 3.51 35.35 -2.63
CA VAL A 95 2.58 34.23 -2.67
C VAL A 95 1.72 34.35 -3.93
N SER A 96 1.69 33.31 -4.76
CA SER A 96 0.75 33.17 -5.88
C SER A 96 -0.56 32.55 -5.38
N ILE A 97 -1.57 32.51 -6.23
CA ILE A 97 -2.83 31.82 -5.96
C ILE A 97 -3.17 30.90 -7.13
N ASP A 98 -3.61 29.69 -6.79
CA ASP A 98 -4.14 28.74 -7.74
C ASP A 98 -5.43 29.29 -8.37
N TYR A 99 -5.66 29.00 -9.65
CA TYR A 99 -6.80 29.53 -10.39
C TYR A 99 -8.15 29.23 -9.72
N ARG A 100 -8.37 28.02 -9.19
CA ARG A 100 -9.64 27.69 -8.53
C ARG A 100 -9.84 28.45 -7.23
N ALA A 101 -8.76 28.61 -6.45
CA ALA A 101 -8.80 29.39 -5.21
C ALA A 101 -9.09 30.88 -5.51
N LEU A 102 -8.55 31.41 -6.60
CA LEU A 102 -8.81 32.77 -7.05
C LEU A 102 -10.27 32.98 -7.47
N GLN A 103 -10.88 32.01 -8.16
CA GLN A 103 -12.27 32.11 -8.62
C GLN A 103 -13.28 32.32 -7.49
N VAL A 104 -13.05 31.70 -6.32
CA VAL A 104 -13.95 31.79 -5.16
C VAL A 104 -13.56 32.87 -4.16
N LEU A 105 -12.35 33.44 -4.30
CA LEU A 105 -11.78 34.37 -3.34
C LEU A 105 -12.73 35.53 -2.98
N PRO A 106 -13.31 36.28 -3.94
CA PRO A 106 -14.14 37.44 -3.61
C PRO A 106 -15.35 37.13 -2.74
N ASP A 107 -16.02 36.00 -3.02
CA ASP A 107 -17.20 35.57 -2.28
C ASP A 107 -16.83 35.11 -0.88
N VAL A 108 -15.76 34.31 -0.75
CA VAL A 108 -15.29 33.81 0.54
C VAL A 108 -14.87 34.94 1.48
N LEU A 109 -14.17 35.97 0.97
CA LEU A 109 -13.78 37.13 1.79
C LEU A 109 -15.00 37.84 2.39
N ARG A 110 -16.04 38.06 1.57
CA ARG A 110 -17.26 38.76 2.00
C ARG A 110 -18.11 37.92 2.94
N THR A 111 -18.28 36.63 2.67
CA THR A 111 -18.97 35.71 3.58
C THR A 111 -18.25 35.59 4.93
N GLY A 112 -16.92 35.63 4.93
CA GLY A 112 -16.11 35.57 6.14
C GLY A 112 -16.00 36.89 6.92
N ASP A 113 -16.70 37.96 6.51
CA ASP A 113 -16.55 39.30 7.09
C ASP A 113 -15.06 39.71 7.17
N TRP A 114 -14.34 39.47 6.07
CA TRP A 114 -12.91 39.76 5.90
C TRP A 114 -11.97 39.03 6.88
N LYS A 115 -12.46 37.96 7.50
CA LYS A 115 -11.69 37.00 8.30
C LYS A 115 -11.67 35.69 7.55
N VAL A 116 -10.48 35.25 7.15
CA VAL A 116 -10.33 34.04 6.34
C VAL A 116 -9.11 33.22 6.73
N THR A 117 -9.16 31.94 6.38
CA THR A 117 -8.03 31.04 6.42
C THR A 117 -7.60 30.72 5.01
N VAL A 118 -6.31 30.87 4.72
CA VAL A 118 -5.72 30.44 3.46
C VAL A 118 -4.85 29.21 3.66
N THR A 119 -5.01 28.21 2.81
CA THR A 119 -4.14 27.04 2.74
C THR A 119 -3.07 27.29 1.70
N VAL A 120 -1.81 27.20 2.10
CA VAL A 120 -0.65 27.56 1.26
C VAL A 120 0.27 26.36 1.13
N TRP A 121 0.57 25.96 -0.10
CA TRP A 121 1.56 24.94 -0.43
C TRP A 121 2.95 25.56 -0.57
N GLN A 122 3.94 24.93 0.07
CA GLN A 122 5.36 25.32 0.12
C GLN A 122 5.61 26.81 0.44
N ASN A 123 4.72 27.45 1.22
CA ASN A 123 4.78 28.88 1.50
C ASN A 123 4.79 29.76 0.22
N HIS A 124 4.35 29.22 -0.91
CA HIS A 124 4.47 29.86 -2.22
C HIS A 124 3.13 30.07 -2.92
N GLU A 125 2.20 29.11 -2.82
CA GLU A 125 0.96 29.16 -3.59
C GLU A 125 -0.25 28.91 -2.69
N ILE A 126 -1.24 29.80 -2.72
CA ILE A 126 -2.54 29.62 -2.09
C ILE A 126 -3.35 28.60 -2.90
N ILE A 127 -3.68 27.47 -2.28
CA ILE A 127 -4.43 26.36 -2.90
C ILE A 127 -5.87 26.27 -2.38
N ARG A 128 -6.23 26.99 -1.32
CA ARG A 128 -7.59 27.11 -0.80
C ARG A 128 -7.78 28.40 -0.01
N VAL A 129 -8.98 28.97 -0.07
CA VAL A 129 -9.43 30.06 0.81
C VAL A 129 -10.75 29.62 1.47
N GLU A 130 -10.85 29.78 2.78
CA GLU A 130 -12.00 29.40 3.61
C GLU A 130 -12.43 30.57 4.49
N ALA A 131 -13.73 30.77 4.66
CA ALA A 131 -14.28 31.82 5.52
C ALA A 131 -14.03 31.48 6.99
N GLY A 132 -13.66 32.50 7.77
CA GLY A 132 -13.35 32.35 9.20
C GLY A 132 -12.05 31.60 9.48
N ARG A 133 -11.94 31.07 10.70
CA ARG A 133 -10.77 30.33 11.19
C ARG A 133 -10.99 28.83 11.04
N VAL A 134 -10.13 28.18 10.25
CA VAL A 134 -10.14 26.72 10.01
C VAL A 134 -8.79 26.14 10.42
N GLU A 135 -8.79 25.19 11.35
CA GLU A 135 -7.54 24.60 11.86
C GLU A 135 -7.26 23.20 11.29
N THR A 136 -8.29 22.48 10.86
CA THR A 136 -8.16 21.16 10.25
C THR A 136 -7.28 21.22 9.00
N ASN A 137 -6.19 20.48 9.00
CA ASN A 137 -5.25 20.40 7.88
C ASN A 137 -4.72 18.95 7.79
N VAL A 138 -5.14 18.22 6.77
CA VAL A 138 -4.82 16.79 6.63
C VAL A 138 -4.17 16.49 5.29
N GLY A 139 -3.31 15.48 5.28
CA GLY A 139 -2.65 14.96 4.08
C GLY A 139 -2.67 13.43 4.07
N LEU A 140 -2.47 12.82 2.90
CA LEU A 140 -2.50 11.37 2.73
C LEU A 140 -1.12 10.86 2.29
N ALA A 141 -0.48 10.04 3.10
CA ALA A 141 0.70 9.29 2.68
C ALA A 141 0.27 7.95 2.10
N VAL A 142 0.78 7.57 0.92
CA VAL A 142 0.42 6.35 0.22
C VAL A 142 1.66 5.55 -0.16
N ASP A 143 1.62 4.26 0.11
CA ASP A 143 2.57 3.27 -0.38
C ASP A 143 1.90 2.36 -1.41
N ILE A 144 2.39 2.39 -2.65
CA ILE A 144 1.95 1.54 -3.75
C ILE A 144 2.91 0.37 -3.88
N GLY A 145 2.61 -0.69 -3.14
CA GLY A 145 3.23 -1.99 -3.35
C GLY A 145 2.66 -2.69 -4.59
N THR A 146 3.41 -3.66 -5.10
CA THR A 146 2.95 -4.52 -6.20
C THR A 146 1.64 -5.24 -5.82
N THR A 147 1.56 -5.69 -4.57
CA THR A 147 0.48 -6.52 -4.06
C THR A 147 -0.59 -5.75 -3.28
N THR A 148 -0.17 -4.74 -2.53
CA THR A 148 -1.02 -4.00 -1.58
C THR A 148 -0.76 -2.52 -1.75
N VAL A 149 -1.82 -1.72 -1.69
CA VAL A 149 -1.74 -0.26 -1.59
C VAL A 149 -2.22 0.14 -0.21
N ALA A 150 -1.42 0.92 0.51
CA ALA A 150 -1.73 1.39 1.86
C ALA A 150 -1.77 2.92 1.90
N GLY A 151 -2.75 3.48 2.60
CA GLY A 151 -2.95 4.91 2.78
C GLY A 151 -3.04 5.29 4.25
N TYR A 152 -2.35 6.37 4.63
CA TYR A 152 -2.26 6.89 5.99
C TYR A 152 -2.68 8.36 6.00
N LEU A 153 -3.92 8.62 6.44
CA LEU A 153 -4.42 9.98 6.58
C LEU A 153 -3.83 10.59 7.85
N THR A 154 -3.18 11.73 7.71
CA THR A 154 -2.35 12.34 8.76
C THR A 154 -2.76 13.78 8.99
N ASP A 155 -2.85 14.19 10.26
CA ASP A 155 -2.94 15.60 10.64
C ASP A 155 -1.59 16.28 10.38
N LEU A 156 -1.57 17.27 9.49
CA LEU A 156 -0.35 17.95 9.08
C LEU A 156 0.19 18.92 10.14
N ASN A 157 -0.64 19.33 11.11
CA ASN A 157 -0.24 20.19 12.22
C ASN A 157 0.46 19.39 13.33
N THR A 158 0.04 18.14 13.57
CA THR A 158 0.55 17.31 14.68
C THR A 158 1.45 16.15 14.23
N GLY A 159 1.30 15.68 12.98
CA GLY A 159 1.91 14.47 12.45
C GLY A 159 1.22 13.18 12.88
N GLU A 160 0.06 13.25 13.52
CA GLU A 160 -0.69 12.08 13.97
C GLU A 160 -1.42 11.40 12.81
N VAL A 161 -1.33 10.07 12.72
CA VAL A 161 -2.11 9.27 11.77
C VAL A 161 -3.54 9.13 12.30
N LEU A 162 -4.48 9.78 11.62
CA LEU A 162 -5.90 9.81 11.97
C LEU A 162 -6.65 8.58 11.46
N ALA A 163 -6.28 8.06 10.29
CA ALA A 163 -6.88 6.86 9.71
C ALA A 163 -5.87 6.07 8.88
N THR A 164 -6.06 4.75 8.83
CA THR A 164 -5.31 3.85 7.96
C THR A 164 -6.27 3.06 7.10
N GLU A 165 -6.00 3.03 5.80
CA GLU A 165 -6.71 2.26 4.80
C GLU A 165 -5.73 1.41 4.01
N SER A 166 -6.21 0.28 3.51
CA SER A 166 -5.44 -0.59 2.63
C SER A 166 -6.37 -1.34 1.70
N MET A 167 -5.87 -1.69 0.52
CA MET A 167 -6.53 -2.59 -0.40
C MET A 167 -5.50 -3.44 -1.13
N MET A 168 -5.94 -4.57 -1.67
CA MET A 168 -5.15 -5.23 -2.73
C MET A 168 -4.94 -4.25 -3.89
N ASN A 169 -3.72 -4.22 -4.42
CA ASN A 169 -3.44 -3.40 -5.61
C ASN A 169 -4.37 -3.85 -6.75
N PRO A 170 -5.23 -2.97 -7.27
CA PRO A 170 -6.22 -3.34 -8.27
C PRO A 170 -5.58 -3.80 -9.59
N GLN A 171 -4.30 -3.46 -9.81
CA GLN A 171 -3.54 -3.91 -10.98
C GLN A 171 -3.19 -5.41 -10.97
N VAL A 172 -3.42 -6.13 -9.86
CA VAL A 172 -3.17 -7.57 -9.76
C VAL A 172 -3.91 -8.37 -10.84
N SER A 173 -5.06 -7.88 -11.31
CA SER A 173 -5.78 -8.52 -12.42
C SER A 173 -4.99 -8.58 -13.72
N TYR A 174 -4.09 -7.62 -13.95
CA TYR A 174 -3.28 -7.49 -15.17
C TYR A 174 -1.88 -8.10 -15.04
N GLY A 175 -1.48 -8.47 -13.83
CA GLY A 175 -0.17 -9.05 -13.54
C GLY A 175 0.07 -9.16 -12.04
N GLU A 176 0.48 -10.35 -11.60
CA GLU A 176 0.75 -10.64 -10.19
C GLU A 176 2.02 -9.96 -9.67
N ASP A 177 2.98 -9.67 -10.55
CA ASP A 177 4.28 -9.07 -10.21
C ASP A 177 4.64 -7.88 -11.11
N VAL A 178 5.82 -7.29 -10.86
CA VAL A 178 6.32 -6.14 -11.63
C VAL A 178 6.54 -6.50 -13.10
N MET A 179 7.18 -7.64 -13.40
CA MET A 179 7.56 -8.01 -14.76
C MET A 179 6.36 -8.37 -15.63
N SER A 180 5.37 -9.04 -15.06
CA SER A 180 4.10 -9.36 -15.72
C SER A 180 3.33 -8.10 -16.08
N ARG A 181 3.33 -7.05 -15.25
CA ARG A 181 2.71 -5.75 -15.58
C ARG A 181 3.48 -5.00 -16.65
N ILE A 182 4.81 -5.02 -16.62
CA ILE A 182 5.64 -4.46 -17.70
C ILE A 182 5.32 -5.19 -19.01
N THR A 183 5.25 -6.52 -18.97
CA THR A 183 4.90 -7.35 -20.12
C THR A 183 3.47 -7.06 -20.60
N TYR A 184 2.52 -6.81 -19.70
CA TYR A 184 1.17 -6.39 -20.06
C TYR A 184 1.18 -5.09 -20.88
N CYS A 185 1.96 -4.08 -20.46
CA CYS A 185 2.14 -2.86 -21.25
C CYS A 185 2.75 -3.15 -22.63
N MET A 186 3.74 -4.05 -22.71
CA MET A 186 4.41 -4.42 -23.96
C MET A 186 3.48 -5.18 -24.92
N LEU A 187 2.61 -6.05 -24.40
CA LEU A 187 1.68 -6.83 -25.21
C LEU A 187 0.45 -6.04 -25.65
N ASN A 188 0.13 -4.95 -24.93
CA ASN A 188 -1.02 -4.09 -25.18
C ASN A 188 -0.56 -2.65 -25.43
N GLU A 189 0.25 -2.45 -26.47
CA GLU A 189 0.95 -1.18 -26.75
C GLU A 189 0.02 0.04 -26.84
N GLU A 190 -1.22 -0.13 -27.30
CA GLU A 190 -2.16 0.98 -27.49
C GLU A 190 -2.74 1.51 -26.17
N ASP A 191 -3.20 0.62 -25.29
CA ASP A 191 -4.00 1.01 -24.11
C ASP A 191 -3.47 0.47 -22.77
N GLY A 192 -2.55 -0.50 -22.76
CA GLY A 192 -2.20 -1.25 -21.54
C GLY A 192 -1.63 -0.39 -20.40
N LEU A 193 -0.80 0.59 -20.73
CA LEU A 193 -0.29 1.56 -19.74
C LEU A 193 -1.41 2.43 -19.17
N LYS A 194 -2.31 2.91 -20.03
CA LYS A 194 -3.41 3.77 -19.64
C LYS A 194 -4.39 3.02 -18.74
N GLU A 195 -4.74 1.78 -19.09
CA GLU A 195 -5.59 0.93 -18.26
C GLU A 195 -5.01 0.70 -16.88
N LEU A 196 -3.72 0.36 -16.80
CA LEU A 196 -3.02 0.17 -15.53
C LEU A 196 -2.97 1.45 -14.71
N GLN A 197 -2.74 2.61 -15.36
CA GLN A 197 -2.73 3.92 -14.71
C GLN A 197 -4.10 4.29 -14.16
N GLU A 198 -5.15 4.21 -14.98
CA GLU A 198 -6.53 4.50 -14.58
C GLU A 198 -6.95 3.60 -13.41
N THR A 199 -6.62 2.31 -13.49
CA THR A 199 -6.89 1.33 -12.44
C THR A 199 -6.25 1.71 -11.10
N ILE A 200 -4.98 2.13 -11.08
CA ILE A 200 -4.34 2.54 -9.82
C ILE A 200 -4.88 3.87 -9.32
N VAL A 201 -5.14 4.84 -10.20
CA VAL A 201 -5.74 6.14 -9.84
C VAL A 201 -7.12 5.96 -9.19
N GLU A 202 -7.96 5.06 -9.71
CA GLU A 202 -9.24 4.68 -9.10
C GLU A 202 -9.07 4.05 -7.71
N GLY A 203 -8.05 3.20 -7.56
CA GLY A 203 -7.67 2.63 -6.25
C GLY A 203 -7.28 3.70 -5.24
N LEU A 204 -6.45 4.67 -5.65
CA LEU A 204 -6.03 5.80 -4.80
C LEU A 204 -7.21 6.68 -4.39
N ASN A 205 -8.14 6.95 -5.32
CA ASN A 205 -9.36 7.69 -5.03
C ASN A 205 -10.26 6.95 -4.02
N THR A 206 -10.31 5.63 -4.11
CA THR A 206 -11.03 4.79 -3.14
C THR A 206 -10.40 4.85 -1.75
N ILE A 207 -9.06 4.76 -1.66
CA ILE A 207 -8.32 4.92 -0.39
C ILE A 207 -8.57 6.29 0.21
N ALA A 208 -8.39 7.38 -0.55
CA ALA A 208 -8.56 8.74 -0.08
C ALA A 208 -9.98 8.96 0.48
N LYS A 209 -10.99 8.51 -0.26
CA LYS A 209 -12.40 8.60 0.14
C LYS A 209 -12.71 7.83 1.42
N ASN A 210 -12.24 6.59 1.51
CA ASN A 210 -12.50 5.76 2.70
C ASN A 210 -11.77 6.32 3.92
N ALA A 211 -10.53 6.76 3.76
CA ALA A 211 -9.72 7.32 4.85
C ALA A 211 -10.34 8.61 5.40
N ALA A 212 -10.74 9.55 4.52
CA ALA A 212 -11.42 10.78 4.92
C ALA A 212 -12.73 10.49 5.64
N LYS A 213 -13.54 9.57 5.11
CA LYS A 213 -14.81 9.17 5.71
C LYS A 213 -14.67 8.61 7.13
N ARG A 214 -13.57 7.93 7.46
CA ARG A 214 -13.36 7.37 8.82
C ARG A 214 -13.24 8.43 9.90
N VAL A 215 -12.93 9.67 9.52
CA VAL A 215 -12.74 10.79 10.44
C VAL A 215 -13.73 11.93 10.15
N ASP A 216 -14.85 11.59 9.52
CA ASP A 216 -15.94 12.51 9.16
C ASP A 216 -15.48 13.71 8.29
N LEU A 217 -14.47 13.50 7.45
CA LEU A 217 -14.00 14.47 6.46
C LEU A 217 -14.42 14.09 5.04
N ALA A 218 -14.42 15.08 4.15
CA ALA A 218 -14.56 14.87 2.72
C ALA A 218 -13.19 14.60 2.06
N PRO A 219 -13.12 13.86 0.93
CA PRO A 219 -11.87 13.69 0.19
C PRO A 219 -11.21 15.02 -0.16
N GLU A 220 -12.02 16.04 -0.47
CA GLU A 220 -11.56 17.37 -0.80
C GLU A 220 -10.78 18.00 0.36
N ASP A 221 -11.03 17.66 1.62
CA ASP A 221 -10.28 18.20 2.78
C ASP A 221 -8.82 17.76 2.85
N ILE A 222 -8.46 16.71 2.12
CA ILE A 222 -7.08 16.26 1.95
C ILE A 222 -6.34 17.28 1.08
N SER A 223 -5.40 18.00 1.69
CA SER A 223 -4.72 19.13 1.04
C SER A 223 -3.47 18.73 0.25
N GLU A 224 -2.90 17.56 0.54
CA GLU A 224 -1.73 17.01 -0.15
C GLU A 224 -1.72 15.48 -0.05
N MET A 225 -1.20 14.83 -1.09
CA MET A 225 -0.90 13.40 -1.10
C MET A 225 0.58 13.19 -1.36
N THR A 226 1.24 12.34 -0.59
CA THR A 226 2.61 11.89 -0.83
C THR A 226 2.61 10.42 -1.18
N ILE A 227 3.28 10.03 -2.27
CA ILE A 227 3.23 8.66 -2.79
C ILE A 227 4.65 8.08 -2.91
N VAL A 228 4.79 6.84 -2.46
CA VAL A 228 5.95 5.98 -2.68
C VAL A 228 5.53 4.68 -3.36
N GLY A 229 6.50 3.97 -3.93
CA GLY A 229 6.32 2.67 -4.56
C GLY A 229 7.56 2.29 -5.37
N ASN A 230 7.68 1.02 -5.73
CA ASN A 230 8.79 0.57 -6.55
C ASN A 230 8.78 1.27 -7.93
N THR A 231 9.92 1.24 -8.63
CA THR A 231 10.14 1.98 -9.86
C THR A 231 9.11 1.71 -10.96
N ALA A 232 8.63 0.47 -11.09
CA ALA A 232 7.60 0.13 -12.08
C ALA A 232 6.24 0.72 -11.70
N MET A 233 5.83 0.60 -10.43
CA MET A 233 4.60 1.22 -9.93
C MET A 233 4.64 2.73 -10.06
N HIS A 234 5.78 3.34 -9.79
CA HIS A 234 6.05 4.76 -9.98
C HIS A 234 5.84 5.19 -11.44
N HIS A 235 6.40 4.45 -12.41
CA HIS A 235 6.26 4.77 -13.84
C HIS A 235 4.83 4.61 -14.33
N ILE A 236 4.17 3.49 -13.96
CA ILE A 236 2.79 3.23 -14.35
C ILE A 236 1.84 4.30 -13.79
N LEU A 237 1.99 4.67 -12.51
CA LEU A 237 1.19 5.72 -11.89
C LEU A 237 1.34 7.06 -12.64
N LEU A 238 2.56 7.41 -13.03
CA LEU A 238 2.86 8.63 -13.79
C LEU A 238 2.43 8.57 -15.26
N GLY A 239 1.96 7.42 -15.77
CA GLY A 239 1.68 7.23 -17.18
C GLY A 239 2.94 7.25 -18.05
N ILE A 240 4.08 6.84 -17.49
CA ILE A 240 5.36 6.72 -18.19
C ILE A 240 5.56 5.26 -18.60
N ASN A 241 5.93 5.01 -19.86
CA ASN A 241 6.15 3.65 -20.36
C ASN A 241 7.22 2.92 -19.51
N PRO A 242 6.87 1.81 -18.81
CA PRO A 242 7.79 1.08 -17.95
C PRO A 242 8.62 0.02 -18.71
N GLU A 243 8.40 -0.19 -20.01
CA GLU A 243 9.08 -1.22 -20.83
C GLU A 243 10.61 -1.19 -20.68
N TYR A 244 11.22 -0.01 -20.75
CA TYR A 244 12.68 0.14 -20.71
C TYR A 244 13.31 -0.17 -19.34
N ILE A 245 12.49 -0.29 -18.30
CA ILE A 245 12.93 -0.78 -16.98
C ILE A 245 12.97 -2.31 -16.96
N GLY A 246 12.16 -2.99 -17.78
CA GLY A 246 12.19 -4.44 -17.94
C GLY A 246 13.30 -4.94 -18.88
N LEU A 247 13.90 -4.04 -19.67
CA LEU A 247 14.94 -4.37 -20.65
C LEU A 247 16.30 -3.86 -20.20
N ALA A 248 17.34 -4.68 -20.31
CA ALA A 248 18.71 -4.24 -20.02
C ALA A 248 19.08 -3.04 -20.93
N PRO A 249 19.64 -1.95 -20.37
CA PRO A 249 20.30 -1.82 -19.06
C PRO A 249 19.40 -1.32 -17.91
N PHE A 250 18.08 -1.52 -17.97
CA PHE A 250 17.10 -1.24 -16.91
C PHE A 250 17.02 0.24 -16.52
N ALA A 251 17.08 1.12 -17.52
CA ALA A 251 17.14 2.56 -17.30
C ALA A 251 15.74 3.14 -17.03
N PRO A 252 15.50 3.82 -15.89
CA PRO A 252 14.25 4.54 -15.68
C PRO A 252 14.23 5.86 -16.46
N ALA A 253 13.03 6.39 -16.69
CA ALA A 253 12.85 7.66 -17.39
C ALA A 253 13.32 8.87 -16.56
N LEU A 254 13.25 8.78 -15.23
CA LEU A 254 13.60 9.85 -14.30
C LEU A 254 14.05 9.29 -12.95
N HIS A 255 14.87 10.06 -12.23
CA HIS A 255 15.24 9.78 -10.84
C HIS A 255 14.65 10.77 -9.84
N ASN A 256 14.31 11.98 -10.28
CA ASN A 256 13.87 13.06 -9.39
C ASN A 256 12.42 12.90 -8.95
N SER A 257 12.07 13.54 -7.83
CA SER A 257 10.69 13.66 -7.37
C SER A 257 9.84 14.45 -8.36
N VAL A 258 8.52 14.22 -8.29
CA VAL A 258 7.54 14.87 -9.17
C VAL A 258 6.41 15.46 -8.33
N ASP A 259 6.06 16.72 -8.61
CA ASP A 259 4.93 17.43 -8.01
C ASP A 259 3.87 17.70 -9.10
N ILE A 260 2.64 17.22 -8.89
CA ILE A 260 1.53 17.37 -9.85
C ILE A 260 0.27 17.79 -9.11
N LYS A 261 -0.51 18.71 -9.69
CA LYS A 261 -1.84 19.09 -9.18
C LYS A 261 -2.80 17.91 -9.19
N ALA A 262 -3.52 17.70 -8.09
CA ALA A 262 -4.45 16.59 -7.92
C ALA A 262 -5.46 16.46 -9.06
N GLU A 263 -6.07 17.58 -9.47
CA GLU A 263 -7.02 17.61 -10.58
C GLU A 263 -6.41 17.13 -11.90
N ARG A 264 -5.19 17.58 -12.22
CA ARG A 264 -4.49 17.18 -13.44
C ARG A 264 -4.12 15.69 -13.43
N PHE A 265 -3.94 15.14 -12.24
CA PHE A 265 -3.56 13.74 -12.03
C PHE A 265 -4.77 12.80 -11.91
N GLY A 266 -6.00 13.32 -11.92
CA GLY A 266 -7.22 12.51 -11.74
C GLY A 266 -7.46 12.04 -10.30
N ILE A 267 -6.76 12.64 -9.32
CA ILE A 267 -6.90 12.29 -7.90
C ILE A 267 -7.93 13.20 -7.24
N GLN A 268 -8.94 12.59 -6.62
CA GLN A 268 -10.10 13.22 -6.00
C GLN A 268 -9.80 13.61 -4.54
N ILE A 269 -8.84 14.51 -4.38
CA ILE A 269 -8.60 15.27 -3.13
C ILE A 269 -8.91 16.76 -3.39
N LEU A 270 -8.38 17.70 -2.59
CA LEU A 270 -8.42 19.12 -2.94
C LEU A 270 -7.93 19.32 -4.39
N PRO A 271 -8.76 19.83 -5.34
CA PRO A 271 -8.37 19.90 -6.74
C PRO A 271 -7.06 20.67 -7.00
N SER A 272 -6.86 21.76 -6.26
CA SER A 272 -5.65 22.60 -6.27
C SER A 272 -4.51 22.05 -5.40
N GLY A 273 -4.74 20.95 -4.69
CA GLY A 273 -3.77 20.26 -3.85
C GLY A 273 -2.67 19.58 -4.66
N ASN A 274 -1.58 19.23 -3.99
CA ASN A 274 -0.40 18.64 -4.61
C ASN A 274 -0.36 17.12 -4.41
N ILE A 275 0.13 16.41 -5.42
CA ILE A 275 0.56 15.02 -5.37
C ILE A 275 2.09 15.01 -5.48
N HIS A 276 2.75 14.68 -4.38
CA HIS A 276 4.21 14.57 -4.30
C HIS A 276 4.62 13.11 -4.44
N ILE A 277 5.30 12.77 -5.53
CA ILE A 277 5.84 11.43 -5.76
C ILE A 277 7.35 11.48 -5.49
N LEU A 278 7.81 10.61 -4.60
CA LEU A 278 9.21 10.57 -4.17
C LEU A 278 10.17 10.16 -5.30
N PRO A 279 11.45 10.54 -5.22
CA PRO A 279 12.45 10.13 -6.20
C PRO A 279 12.71 8.62 -6.14
N ILE A 280 13.32 8.09 -7.20
CA ILE A 280 13.75 6.68 -7.28
C ILE A 280 15.28 6.57 -7.39
N GLU A 281 15.83 5.40 -7.09
CA GLU A 281 17.28 5.16 -7.12
C GLU A 281 17.75 4.47 -8.39
N ALA A 282 17.00 3.49 -8.90
CA ALA A 282 17.36 2.68 -10.07
C ALA A 282 16.13 1.98 -10.69
N GLY A 283 16.33 1.21 -11.76
CA GLY A 283 15.27 0.46 -12.44
C GLY A 283 14.46 -0.47 -11.51
N PHE A 284 15.09 -1.07 -10.49
CA PHE A 284 14.43 -1.97 -9.54
C PHE A 284 14.55 -1.52 -8.08
N VAL A 285 14.95 -0.27 -7.84
CA VAL A 285 15.01 0.32 -6.48
C VAL A 285 14.26 1.64 -6.51
N GLY A 286 13.04 1.63 -5.98
CA GLY A 286 12.08 2.71 -6.14
C GLY A 286 12.01 3.68 -4.97
N ALA A 287 10.90 4.43 -4.97
CA ALA A 287 10.60 5.47 -4.00
C ALA A 287 10.19 4.89 -2.63
N ASP A 288 9.72 3.64 -2.60
CA ASP A 288 9.50 2.85 -1.40
C ASP A 288 10.80 2.71 -0.58
N ASN A 289 11.90 2.30 -1.23
CA ASN A 289 13.22 2.21 -0.59
C ASN A 289 13.73 3.58 -0.10
N VAL A 290 13.45 4.65 -0.85
CA VAL A 290 13.72 6.03 -0.41
C VAL A 290 12.88 6.40 0.82
N GLY A 291 11.63 5.94 0.90
CA GLY A 291 10.80 6.04 2.09
C GLY A 291 11.47 5.42 3.32
N CYS A 292 12.05 4.23 3.19
CA CYS A 292 12.83 3.58 4.24
C CYS A 292 14.06 4.41 4.65
N LEU A 293 14.79 4.98 3.68
CA LEU A 293 15.94 5.86 3.93
C LEU A 293 15.57 7.12 4.73
N ILE A 294 14.41 7.71 4.43
CA ILE A 294 13.91 8.90 5.13
C ILE A 294 13.43 8.54 6.54
N ALA A 295 12.75 7.41 6.70
CA ALA A 295 12.19 6.98 7.98
C ALA A 295 13.29 6.55 8.98
N ASP A 296 14.23 5.71 8.55
CA ASP A 296 15.26 5.15 9.43
C ASP A 296 16.51 6.06 9.53
N THR A 297 16.79 6.86 8.51
CA THR A 297 17.94 7.79 8.44
C THR A 297 19.33 7.15 8.62
N PRO A 298 19.65 6.01 7.97
CA PRO A 298 20.96 5.37 8.09
C PRO A 298 22.13 6.28 7.65
N HIS A 299 21.89 7.19 6.70
CA HIS A 299 22.83 8.23 6.26
C HIS A 299 23.23 9.24 7.35
N LYS A 300 22.60 9.22 8.54
CA LYS A 300 23.00 10.06 9.68
C LYS A 300 23.84 9.31 10.71
N ARG A 301 23.96 7.98 10.58
CA ARG A 301 24.58 7.11 11.58
C ARG A 301 26.05 6.88 11.24
N LYS A 302 26.91 6.77 12.27
CA LYS A 302 28.31 6.35 12.07
C LYS A 302 28.43 4.84 11.86
N LYS A 303 27.57 4.06 12.52
CA LYS A 303 27.58 2.60 12.49
C LYS A 303 27.09 2.10 11.12
N MET A 304 27.78 1.08 10.60
CA MET A 304 27.30 0.33 9.44
C MET A 304 25.95 -0.32 9.76
N THR A 305 24.96 -0.05 8.92
CA THR A 305 23.58 -0.52 9.07
C THR A 305 23.21 -1.28 7.80
N LEU A 306 22.61 -2.46 7.97
CA LEU A 306 21.93 -3.18 6.90
C LEU A 306 20.43 -3.07 7.17
N LEU A 307 19.71 -2.39 6.29
CA LEU A 307 18.26 -2.47 6.22
C LEU A 307 17.87 -3.52 5.18
N ILE A 308 16.82 -4.26 5.51
CA ILE A 308 16.27 -5.30 4.66
C ILE A 308 14.77 -5.03 4.62
N ASP A 309 14.26 -4.61 3.46
CA ASP A 309 12.85 -4.68 3.16
C ASP A 309 12.54 -6.05 2.55
N ILE A 310 11.52 -6.71 3.09
CA ILE A 310 11.15 -8.07 2.70
C ILE A 310 9.73 -8.01 2.16
N GLY A 311 9.61 -8.01 0.84
CA GLY A 311 8.36 -8.18 0.12
C GLY A 311 8.53 -9.08 -1.10
N THR A 312 7.69 -8.84 -2.12
CA THR A 312 7.73 -9.54 -3.41
C THR A 312 9.12 -9.40 -4.06
N ASN A 313 9.73 -8.24 -3.86
CA ASN A 313 11.15 -8.01 -4.06
C ASN A 313 11.82 -7.82 -2.70
N GLY A 314 13.11 -8.15 -2.61
CA GLY A 314 13.92 -7.87 -1.44
C GLY A 314 14.84 -6.69 -1.70
N GLU A 315 14.57 -5.56 -1.07
CA GLU A 315 15.44 -4.39 -1.11
C GLU A 315 16.40 -4.37 0.08
N LEU A 316 17.67 -4.13 -0.19
CA LEU A 316 18.73 -4.09 0.79
C LEU A 316 19.42 -2.73 0.73
N ILE A 317 19.60 -2.09 1.88
CA ILE A 317 20.41 -0.88 2.02
C ILE A 317 21.54 -1.18 3.00
N LEU A 318 22.79 -1.14 2.54
CA LEU A 318 23.97 -1.25 3.38
C LEU A 318 24.73 0.08 3.42
N GLY A 319 24.96 0.61 4.62
CA GLY A 319 25.86 1.75 4.75
C GLY A 319 25.75 2.53 6.05
N ASN A 320 26.25 3.76 5.98
CA ASN A 320 26.31 4.72 7.08
C ASN A 320 26.35 6.16 6.52
N LYS A 321 26.75 7.14 7.33
CA LYS A 321 26.90 8.55 6.92
C LYS A 321 27.91 8.82 5.81
N ASP A 322 28.84 7.92 5.57
CA ASP A 322 29.93 8.11 4.61
C ASP A 322 29.54 7.55 3.23
N LYS A 323 28.80 6.43 3.20
CA LYS A 323 28.30 5.81 1.97
C LYS A 323 27.09 4.93 2.25
N LEU A 324 26.12 4.95 1.33
CA LEU A 324 25.02 3.99 1.23
C LEU A 324 25.11 3.25 -0.10
N ILE A 325 24.73 1.97 -0.08
CA ILE A 325 24.62 1.11 -1.25
C ILE A 325 23.27 0.41 -1.17
N SER A 326 22.48 0.53 -2.24
CA SER A 326 21.20 -0.15 -2.36
C SER A 326 21.30 -1.27 -3.40
N CYS A 327 20.61 -2.38 -3.16
CA CYS A 327 20.36 -3.39 -4.19
C CYS A 327 18.95 -3.97 -4.02
N SER A 328 18.40 -4.48 -5.12
CA SER A 328 17.16 -5.26 -5.12
C SER A 328 17.48 -6.69 -5.57
N CYS A 329 16.82 -7.67 -4.97
CA CYS A 329 16.89 -9.07 -5.37
C CYS A 329 15.49 -9.64 -5.56
N ALA A 330 15.36 -10.54 -6.54
CA ALA A 330 14.16 -11.33 -6.70
C ALA A 330 14.10 -12.36 -5.55
N THR A 331 13.22 -12.13 -4.58
CA THR A 331 12.98 -13.03 -3.44
C THR A 331 11.88 -14.04 -3.73
N GLY A 332 10.92 -13.68 -4.59
CA GLY A 332 9.73 -14.48 -4.85
C GLY A 332 8.68 -14.36 -3.74
N PRO A 333 7.41 -14.67 -4.00
CA PRO A 333 6.31 -14.33 -3.09
C PRO A 333 6.03 -15.42 -2.04
N ALA A 334 6.97 -16.37 -1.82
CA ALA A 334 6.80 -17.49 -0.88
C ALA A 334 6.43 -17.00 0.54
N LEU A 335 7.11 -15.96 1.02
CA LEU A 335 6.83 -15.38 2.34
C LEU A 335 5.53 -14.56 2.40
N GLU A 336 4.93 -14.23 1.26
CA GLU A 336 3.57 -13.68 1.18
C GLU A 336 2.49 -14.77 1.15
N GLY A 337 2.91 -16.05 1.20
CA GLY A 337 2.04 -17.21 1.11
C GLY A 337 1.68 -17.61 -0.32
N ALA A 338 2.25 -16.98 -1.35
CA ALA A 338 2.01 -17.41 -2.73
C ALA A 338 3.02 -18.50 -3.16
N GLN A 339 2.63 -19.35 -4.11
CA GLN A 339 3.43 -20.50 -4.58
C GLN A 339 3.72 -21.58 -3.53
N ILE A 340 3.07 -21.50 -2.37
CA ILE A 340 3.06 -22.50 -1.30
C ILE A 340 1.66 -23.10 -1.26
N GLU A 341 1.52 -24.44 -1.27
CA GLU A 341 0.23 -25.12 -1.44
C GLU A 341 -0.85 -24.67 -0.45
N PHE A 342 -0.50 -24.61 0.83
CA PHE A 342 -1.36 -24.09 1.90
C PHE A 342 -0.91 -22.71 2.38
N GLY A 343 -0.14 -21.99 1.57
CA GLY A 343 0.28 -20.63 1.85
C GLY A 343 -0.90 -19.67 1.77
N ILE A 344 -1.08 -18.86 2.80
CA ILE A 344 -2.09 -17.80 2.82
C ILE A 344 -1.51 -16.54 3.43
N ARG A 345 -2.10 -15.38 3.14
CA ARG A 345 -1.70 -14.15 3.81
C ARG A 345 -2.09 -14.16 5.29
N ALA A 346 -1.43 -13.30 6.06
CA ALA A 346 -1.75 -13.08 7.46
C ALA A 346 -3.21 -12.59 7.62
N ALA A 347 -4.07 -13.49 8.08
CA ALA A 347 -5.50 -13.26 8.34
C ALA A 347 -6.00 -14.25 9.41
N PRO A 348 -7.15 -14.00 10.06
CA PRO A 348 -7.67 -14.91 11.08
C PRO A 348 -7.82 -16.36 10.60
N GLY A 349 -7.19 -17.28 11.34
CA GLY A 349 -7.08 -18.70 10.99
C GLY A 349 -5.78 -19.08 10.26
N ALA A 350 -4.92 -18.12 9.89
CA ALA A 350 -3.59 -18.43 9.36
C ALA A 350 -2.62 -18.81 10.47
N ILE A 351 -1.88 -19.89 10.28
CA ILE A 351 -0.82 -20.33 11.19
C ILE A 351 0.31 -19.28 11.17
N GLU A 352 0.54 -18.62 12.30
CA GLU A 352 1.57 -17.58 12.46
C GLU A 352 2.82 -18.05 13.21
N ASN A 353 2.67 -19.10 14.03
CA ASN A 353 3.78 -19.72 14.74
C ASN A 353 3.70 -21.25 14.67
N LEU A 354 4.86 -21.88 14.56
CA LEU A 354 5.01 -23.33 14.61
C LEU A 354 6.18 -23.72 15.52
N ARG A 355 6.04 -24.84 16.22
CA ARG A 355 7.12 -25.56 16.90
C ARG A 355 7.01 -27.04 16.61
N VAL A 356 8.14 -27.73 16.49
CA VAL A 356 8.16 -29.18 16.29
C VAL A 356 8.98 -29.84 17.39
N ASP A 357 8.39 -30.81 18.10
CA ASP A 357 9.14 -31.59 19.08
C ASP A 357 10.16 -32.49 18.36
N LYS A 358 11.44 -32.36 18.73
CA LYS A 358 12.54 -33.06 18.05
C LYS A 358 12.54 -34.58 18.22
N LYS A 359 11.84 -35.10 19.22
CA LYS A 359 11.78 -36.54 19.53
C LYS A 359 10.54 -37.18 18.94
N THR A 360 9.38 -36.56 19.14
CA THR A 360 8.10 -37.12 18.68
C THR A 360 7.77 -36.72 17.25
N LEU A 361 8.39 -35.64 16.75
CA LEU A 361 8.09 -35.02 15.46
C LEU A 361 6.64 -34.49 15.38
N GLU A 362 6.00 -34.26 16.52
CA GLU A 362 4.67 -33.65 16.57
C GLU A 362 4.78 -32.11 16.51
N PRO A 363 4.00 -31.47 15.63
CA PRO A 363 3.91 -30.02 15.56
C PRO A 363 2.95 -29.46 16.62
N THR A 364 3.25 -28.26 17.11
CA THR A 364 2.29 -27.39 17.82
C THR A 364 2.31 -26.03 17.16
N PHE A 365 1.14 -25.44 16.95
CA PHE A 365 1.01 -24.20 16.20
C PHE A 365 0.04 -23.22 16.83
N LYS A 366 0.13 -21.95 16.41
CA LYS A 366 -0.79 -20.88 16.77
C LYS A 366 -1.35 -20.25 15.50
N VAL A 367 -2.63 -19.88 15.52
CA VAL A 367 -3.28 -19.16 14.41
C VAL A 367 -3.59 -17.73 14.79
N ILE A 368 -3.53 -16.83 13.81
CA ILE A 368 -3.94 -15.42 13.98
C ILE A 368 -5.38 -15.38 14.46
N GLY A 369 -5.62 -14.61 15.53
CA GLY A 369 -6.94 -14.46 16.15
C GLY A 369 -7.24 -15.49 17.25
N ASN A 370 -6.33 -16.40 17.57
CA ASN A 370 -6.45 -17.32 18.70
C ASN A 370 -5.16 -17.36 19.52
N ASP A 371 -5.24 -17.03 20.82
CA ASP A 371 -4.05 -16.97 21.68
C ASP A 371 -3.53 -18.32 22.18
N LYS A 372 -4.29 -19.41 21.97
CA LYS A 372 -3.92 -20.75 22.41
C LYS A 372 -3.01 -21.44 21.39
N TRP A 373 -2.10 -22.25 21.88
CA TRP A 373 -1.38 -23.24 21.06
C TRP A 373 -2.27 -24.44 20.81
N SER A 374 -2.10 -25.09 19.65
CA SER A 374 -2.75 -26.37 19.35
C SER A 374 -2.30 -27.46 20.33
N ASP A 375 -3.22 -28.35 20.65
CA ASP A 375 -3.02 -29.51 21.53
C ASP A 375 -3.27 -30.84 20.81
N GLY A 376 -3.49 -30.79 19.49
CA GLY A 376 -3.79 -31.94 18.64
C GLY A 376 -5.25 -32.43 18.70
N GLN A 377 -6.09 -31.83 19.56
CA GLN A 377 -7.49 -32.24 19.76
C GLN A 377 -8.48 -31.10 19.48
N THR A 378 -8.08 -29.88 19.80
CA THR A 378 -8.88 -28.67 19.64
C THR A 378 -8.92 -28.27 18.17
N ASP A 379 -10.12 -27.98 17.69
CA ASP A 379 -10.31 -27.34 16.40
C ASP A 379 -9.75 -25.90 16.45
N MET A 380 -8.63 -25.70 15.77
CA MET A 380 -7.94 -24.41 15.71
C MET A 380 -8.52 -23.50 14.61
N GLN A 381 -9.46 -23.99 13.81
CA GLN A 381 -10.02 -23.30 12.65
C GLN A 381 -8.92 -22.82 11.69
N ALA A 382 -7.85 -23.61 11.57
CA ALA A 382 -6.72 -23.29 10.71
C ALA A 382 -7.14 -23.32 9.23
N LYS A 383 -6.65 -22.37 8.44
CA LYS A 383 -6.98 -22.24 7.00
C LYS A 383 -5.77 -22.36 6.08
N GLY A 384 -4.57 -22.27 6.64
CA GLY A 384 -3.30 -22.26 5.91
C GLY A 384 -2.19 -21.66 6.76
N ILE A 385 -1.04 -21.42 6.14
CA ILE A 385 0.19 -20.96 6.78
C ILE A 385 0.56 -19.57 6.23
N CYS A 386 0.78 -18.60 7.11
CA CYS A 386 1.27 -17.28 6.69
C CYS A 386 2.79 -17.17 6.71
N GLY A 387 3.34 -16.08 6.17
CA GLY A 387 4.79 -15.87 6.03
C GLY A 387 5.62 -16.18 7.28
N SER A 388 5.19 -15.70 8.46
CA SER A 388 5.88 -16.02 9.71
C SER A 388 5.80 -17.51 10.08
N GLY A 389 4.64 -18.13 9.81
CA GLY A 389 4.43 -19.56 9.98
C GLY A 389 5.29 -20.39 9.05
N ILE A 390 5.50 -19.96 7.80
CA ILE A 390 6.39 -20.61 6.83
C ILE A 390 7.84 -20.57 7.33
N VAL A 391 8.30 -19.41 7.80
CA VAL A 391 9.66 -19.26 8.38
C VAL A 391 9.85 -20.18 9.58
N ASP A 392 8.91 -20.17 10.53
CA ASP A 392 8.93 -21.07 11.69
C ASP A 392 8.90 -22.53 11.23
N ALA A 393 8.10 -22.88 10.23
CA ALA A 393 7.97 -24.24 9.77
C ALA A 393 9.25 -24.80 9.17
N ILE A 394 9.87 -24.09 8.24
CA ILE A 394 11.15 -24.50 7.65
C ILE A 394 12.24 -24.60 8.74
N ALA A 395 12.30 -23.63 9.65
CA ALA A 395 13.29 -23.62 10.73
C ALA A 395 13.10 -24.81 11.70
N GLU A 396 11.87 -25.09 12.12
CA GLU A 396 11.56 -26.13 13.10
C GLU A 396 11.65 -27.53 12.49
N MET A 397 11.16 -27.72 11.26
CA MET A 397 11.35 -28.97 10.52
C MET A 397 12.83 -29.28 10.30
N PHE A 398 13.66 -28.28 10.00
CA PHE A 398 15.11 -28.45 9.91
C PHE A 398 15.74 -28.82 11.26
N LYS A 399 15.38 -28.12 12.34
CA LYS A 399 15.89 -28.41 13.70
C LYS A 399 15.47 -29.78 14.23
N ALA A 400 14.31 -30.30 13.80
CA ALA A 400 13.81 -31.63 14.13
C ALA A 400 14.38 -32.73 13.24
N GLY A 401 15.14 -32.39 12.20
CA GLY A 401 15.71 -33.34 11.24
C GLY A 401 14.74 -33.82 10.17
N ILE A 402 13.52 -33.29 10.12
CA ILE A 402 12.51 -33.57 9.09
C ILE A 402 13.00 -33.08 7.73
N ILE A 403 13.70 -31.95 7.69
CA ILE A 403 14.34 -31.43 6.48
C ILE A 403 15.87 -31.58 6.59
N LYS A 404 16.49 -32.13 5.55
CA LYS A 404 17.95 -32.24 5.40
C LYS A 404 18.56 -30.90 4.97
N LYS A 405 19.88 -30.75 5.11
CA LYS A 405 20.63 -29.53 4.71
C LYS A 405 20.42 -29.07 3.26
N ASN A 406 19.98 -29.96 2.38
CA ASN A 406 19.68 -29.67 0.98
C ASN A 406 18.18 -29.41 0.72
N GLY A 407 17.39 -29.18 1.76
CA GLY A 407 15.94 -28.94 1.66
C GLY A 407 15.12 -30.21 1.43
N ARG A 408 15.70 -31.42 1.41
CA ARG A 408 14.92 -32.65 1.21
C ARG A 408 14.21 -33.07 2.48
N ILE A 409 12.91 -33.37 2.38
CA ILE A 409 12.17 -34.03 3.46
C ILE A 409 12.71 -35.45 3.64
N ASP A 410 12.99 -35.84 4.88
CA ASP A 410 13.52 -37.15 5.23
C ASP A 410 12.41 -38.19 5.39
N THR A 411 12.16 -38.96 4.33
CA THR A 411 11.15 -40.02 4.29
C THR A 411 11.53 -41.26 5.10
N GLU A 412 12.76 -41.35 5.60
CA GLU A 412 13.21 -42.47 6.45
C GLU A 412 12.77 -42.30 7.92
N LEU A 413 12.33 -41.10 8.31
CA LEU A 413 11.83 -40.83 9.65
C LEU A 413 10.45 -41.47 9.85
N LYS A 414 10.30 -42.19 10.96
CA LYS A 414 9.04 -42.82 11.34
C LYS A 414 8.16 -41.83 12.09
N SER A 415 7.30 -41.12 11.36
CA SER A 415 6.24 -40.28 11.92
C SER A 415 4.96 -40.42 11.09
N PRO A 416 3.77 -40.49 11.71
CA PRO A 416 2.50 -40.49 10.97
C PRO A 416 2.27 -39.19 10.18
N ARG A 417 2.99 -38.11 10.56
CA ARG A 417 2.92 -36.80 9.92
C ARG A 417 3.71 -36.73 8.62
N ILE A 418 4.64 -37.66 8.37
CA ILE A 418 5.45 -37.69 7.15
C ILE A 418 4.87 -38.74 6.21
N ARG A 419 4.41 -38.31 5.03
CA ARG A 419 3.80 -39.21 4.05
C ARG A 419 4.16 -38.84 2.61
N MET A 420 3.78 -39.71 1.69
CA MET A 420 3.93 -39.49 0.25
C MET A 420 2.56 -39.14 -0.36
N ALA A 421 2.42 -37.92 -0.86
CA ALA A 421 1.33 -37.54 -1.76
C ALA A 421 1.77 -37.81 -3.21
N GLY A 422 1.43 -39.00 -3.71
CA GLY A 422 1.94 -39.49 -5.00
C GLY A 422 3.47 -39.66 -4.97
N LYS A 423 4.20 -38.79 -5.69
CA LYS A 423 5.68 -38.79 -5.74
C LYS A 423 6.31 -37.69 -4.87
N LEU A 424 5.50 -36.91 -4.16
CA LEU A 424 5.96 -35.76 -3.40
C LEU A 424 5.89 -36.08 -1.89
N PRO A 425 7.02 -36.02 -1.15
CA PRO A 425 6.96 -36.13 0.29
C PRO A 425 6.39 -34.85 0.89
N GLU A 426 5.61 -35.00 1.95
CA GLU A 426 4.98 -33.91 2.69
C GLU A 426 4.98 -34.20 4.19
N TYR A 427 4.91 -33.11 4.97
CA TYR A 427 4.77 -33.13 6.42
C TYR A 427 3.48 -32.43 6.82
N VAL A 428 2.62 -33.13 7.55
CA VAL A 428 1.32 -32.62 8.00
C VAL A 428 1.50 -31.73 9.21
N ILE A 429 1.11 -30.46 9.10
CA ILE A 429 1.16 -29.48 10.20
C ILE A 429 -0.10 -29.55 11.04
N ALA A 430 -1.27 -29.53 10.41
CA ALA A 430 -2.56 -29.61 11.06
C ALA A 430 -3.42 -30.67 10.39
N TRP A 431 -4.03 -31.55 11.19
CA TRP A 431 -4.96 -32.54 10.68
C TRP A 431 -6.30 -31.89 10.33
N LYS A 432 -7.05 -32.50 9.42
CA LYS A 432 -8.39 -32.08 8.98
C LYS A 432 -9.31 -31.61 10.13
N HIS A 433 -9.34 -32.30 11.26
CA HIS A 433 -10.20 -31.93 12.42
C HIS A 433 -9.75 -30.66 13.15
N GLU A 434 -8.54 -30.17 12.90
CA GLU A 434 -7.97 -28.93 13.43
C GLU A 434 -8.20 -27.73 12.48
N THR A 435 -8.83 -27.96 11.32
CA THR A 435 -8.92 -26.97 10.22
C THR A 435 -10.35 -26.53 9.94
N ALA A 436 -10.47 -25.32 9.36
CA ALA A 436 -11.72 -24.79 8.83
C ALA A 436 -11.95 -25.11 7.33
N ILE A 437 -10.98 -25.77 6.67
CA ILE A 437 -11.01 -26.08 5.23
C ILE A 437 -11.38 -27.54 4.93
N ASP A 438 -11.65 -28.34 5.98
CA ASP A 438 -12.01 -29.76 5.86
C ASP A 438 -10.94 -30.63 5.18
N GLU A 439 -9.68 -30.22 5.22
CA GLU A 439 -8.51 -30.89 4.64
C GLU A 439 -7.28 -30.76 5.55
N ASP A 440 -6.29 -31.64 5.39
CA ASP A 440 -5.03 -31.55 6.14
C ASP A 440 -4.19 -30.38 5.60
N ILE A 441 -3.62 -29.56 6.49
CA ILE A 441 -2.65 -28.52 6.10
C ILE A 441 -1.25 -29.14 6.17
N VAL A 442 -0.55 -29.15 5.04
CA VAL A 442 0.78 -29.76 4.92
C VAL A 442 1.82 -28.77 4.40
N ILE A 443 3.10 -29.13 4.56
CA ILE A 443 4.21 -28.55 3.82
C ILE A 443 4.84 -29.66 2.98
N ASN A 444 4.78 -29.49 1.67
CA ASN A 444 5.30 -30.46 0.72
C ASN A 444 6.74 -30.11 0.28
N GLN A 445 7.38 -31.02 -0.45
CA GLN A 445 8.75 -30.83 -0.92
C GLN A 445 8.95 -29.66 -1.91
N LYS A 446 7.92 -29.27 -2.68
CA LYS A 446 7.98 -28.08 -3.54
C LYS A 446 7.93 -26.81 -2.69
N ASP A 447 7.07 -26.79 -1.66
CA ASP A 447 6.96 -25.66 -0.73
C ASP A 447 8.29 -25.38 -0.02
N VAL A 448 9.04 -26.42 0.36
CA VAL A 448 10.39 -26.27 0.97
C VAL A 448 11.44 -25.71 -0.02
N ARG A 449 11.21 -25.87 -1.33
CA ARG A 449 12.15 -25.44 -2.38
C ARG A 449 11.84 -24.05 -2.93
N ALA A 450 10.58 -23.65 -2.87
CA ALA A 450 10.16 -22.26 -3.04
C ALA A 450 10.69 -21.43 -1.86
#